data_AF-A0A969C7R0-F1
#
_entry.id   AF-A0A969C7R0-F1
#
_cell.length_a   1.000
_cell.length_b   1.000
_cell.length_c   1.000
_cell.angle_alpha   90.00
_cell.angle_beta   90.00
_cell.angle_gamma   90.00
#
_symmetry.space_group_name_H-M   'P 1'
#
loop_
_entity.id
_entity.type
_entity.pdbx_description
1 polymer ?
#
loop_
_entity_poly.entity_id
_entity_poly.type
_entity_poly.pdbx_seq_one_letter_code
_entity_poly.pdbx_strand_id
1 'polypeptide(L)' 'MSEYLYDPEQEPEEWQEPIYAETPSQARRDCARRAADYTEQNQAPVELVKTSKASNQSQKRYLCHFRGFKP' A
#
# COMPACT_ATOMS: atom_id res chain seq x y z
N MET A 1 10.17 -35.07 1.62
CA MET A 1 9.04 -34.23 2.05
C MET A 1 9.64 -32.87 2.33
N SER A 2 9.45 -31.89 1.45
CA SER A 2 9.95 -30.54 1.71
C SER A 2 9.07 -29.91 2.78
N GLU A 3 9.61 -29.86 4.00
CA GLU A 3 9.15 -28.93 5.03
C GLU A 3 9.17 -27.53 4.42
N TYR A 4 7.99 -26.99 4.15
CA TYR A 4 7.83 -25.56 3.91
C TYR A 4 8.14 -24.88 5.23
N LEU A 5 9.41 -24.52 5.40
CA LEU A 5 9.88 -23.58 6.41
C LEU A 5 9.04 -22.32 6.26
N TYR A 6 8.09 -22.14 7.17
CA TYR A 6 7.46 -20.86 7.38
C TYR A 6 8.53 -19.97 7.98
N ASP A 7 9.19 -19.17 7.14
CA ASP A 7 10.27 -18.28 7.55
C ASP A 7 9.67 -17.14 8.40
N PRO A 8 9.95 -17.07 9.72
CA PRO A 8 9.42 -16.03 10.60
C PRO A 8 10.04 -14.65 10.33
N GLU A 9 10.95 -14.54 9.35
CA GLU A 9 11.63 -13.33 8.90
C GLU A 9 11.01 -12.69 7.66
N GLN A 10 9.75 -13.00 7.29
CA GLN A 10 9.05 -12.23 6.27
C GLN A 10 8.79 -10.80 6.78
N GLU A 11 9.81 -9.94 6.62
CA GLU A 11 9.68 -8.51 6.82
C GLU A 11 8.57 -7.99 5.91
N PRO A 12 7.66 -7.14 6.43
CA PRO A 12 6.61 -6.58 5.60
C PRO A 12 7.25 -5.75 4.47
N GLU A 13 6.87 -6.04 3.23
CA GLU A 13 7.31 -5.27 2.06
C GLU A 13 6.63 -3.89 2.13
N GLU A 14 7.43 -2.83 2.07
CA GLU A 14 6.93 -1.46 1.96
C GLU A 14 7.07 -0.98 0.53
N TRP A 15 5.98 -0.50 -0.05
CA TRP A 15 5.99 0.05 -1.41
C TRP A 15 5.17 1.33 -1.50
N GLN A 16 5.41 2.08 -2.57
CA GLN A 16 4.77 3.36 -2.81
C GLN A 16 4.06 3.35 -4.16
N GLU A 17 2.80 3.77 -4.17
CA GLU A 17 2.04 3.92 -5.39
C GLU A 17 1.59 5.37 -5.60
N PRO A 18 1.77 5.92 -6.81
CA PRO A 18 1.21 7.20 -7.17
C PRO A 18 -0.28 7.09 -7.48
N ILE A 19 -1.05 8.04 -6.95
CA ILE A 19 -2.46 8.25 -7.30
C ILE A 19 -2.71 9.70 -7.67
N TYR A 20 -3.78 9.93 -8.43
CA TYR A 20 -4.30 11.25 -8.70
C TYR A 20 -5.56 11.50 -7.89
N ALA A 21 -5.59 12.58 -7.13
CA ALA A 21 -6.75 12.97 -6.33
C ALA A 21 -6.86 14.50 -6.27
N GLU A 22 -8.09 15.01 -6.15
CA GLU A 22 -8.33 16.44 -6.05
C GLU A 22 -8.03 16.98 -4.65
N THR A 23 -8.18 16.14 -3.62
CA THR A 23 -7.97 16.51 -2.21
C THR A 23 -7.16 15.45 -1.46
N PRO A 24 -6.47 15.82 -0.38
CA PRO A 24 -5.78 14.86 0.49
C PRO A 24 -6.73 13.81 1.10
N SER A 25 -7.97 14.21 1.42
CA SER A 25 -8.99 13.31 1.96
C SER A 25 -9.42 12.27 0.92
N GLN A 26 -9.60 12.68 -0.33
CA GLN A 26 -9.87 11.75 -1.44
C GLN A 26 -8.69 10.82 -1.67
N ALA A 27 -7.46 11.34 -1.66
CA ALA A 27 -6.25 10.52 -1.78
C ALA A 27 -6.20 9.43 -0.70
N ARG A 28 -6.45 9.80 0.57
CA ARG A 28 -6.48 8.85 1.69
C ARG A 28 -7.55 7.77 1.48
N ARG A 29 -8.74 8.15 1.01
CA ARG A 29 -9.84 7.20 0.77
C ARG A 29 -9.50 6.20 -0.34
N ASP A 30 -8.93 6.69 -1.45
CA ASP A 30 -8.54 5.85 -2.57
C ASP A 30 -7.37 4.93 -2.21
N CYS A 31 -6.36 5.43 -1.49
CA CYS A 31 -5.28 4.59 -0.96
C CYS A 31 -5.84 3.50 -0.01
N ALA A 32 -6.77 3.85 0.89
CA ALA A 32 -7.33 2.89 1.83
C ALA A 32 -8.15 1.79 1.12
N ARG A 33 -8.90 2.16 0.07
CA ARG A 33 -9.59 1.18 -0.77
C ARG A 33 -8.59 0.23 -1.44
N ARG A 34 -7.51 0.74 -2.04
CA ARG A 34 -6.48 -0.10 -2.65
C ARG A 34 -5.81 -1.05 -1.67
N ALA A 35 -5.53 -0.60 -0.44
CA ALA A 35 -4.98 -1.48 0.60
C ALA A 35 -5.93 -2.65 0.91
N ALA A 36 -7.24 -2.39 0.98
CA ALA A 36 -8.24 -3.44 1.13
C ALA A 36 -8.27 -4.37 -0.11
N ASP A 37 -8.28 -3.81 -1.32
CA ASP A 37 -8.25 -4.58 -2.57
C ASP A 37 -7.01 -5.47 -2.66
N TYR A 38 -5.84 -5.00 -2.22
CA TYR A 38 -4.61 -5.78 -2.16
C TYR A 38 -4.67 -6.87 -1.11
N THR A 39 -5.30 -6.58 0.04
CA THR A 39 -5.51 -7.57 1.09
C THR A 39 -6.39 -8.71 0.60
N GLU A 40 -7.47 -8.39 -0.13
CA GLU A 40 -8.37 -9.38 -0.72
C GLU A 40 -7.69 -10.20 -1.83
N GLN A 41 -6.91 -9.55 -2.71
CA GLN A 41 -6.26 -10.21 -3.85
C GLN A 41 -5.08 -11.12 -3.45
N ASN A 42 -4.22 -10.66 -2.54
CA ASN A 42 -3.01 -11.39 -2.15
C ASN A 42 -3.23 -12.32 -0.95
N GLN A 43 -4.43 -12.33 -0.36
CA GLN A 43 -4.74 -13.05 0.88
C GLN A 43 -3.78 -12.73 2.04
N ALA A 44 -3.09 -11.59 1.96
CA ALA A 44 -2.10 -11.14 2.92
C ALA A 44 -2.42 -9.70 3.35
N PRO A 45 -2.30 -9.36 4.65
CA PRO A 45 -2.73 -8.06 5.13
C PRO A 45 -1.84 -6.96 4.54
N VAL A 46 -2.49 -6.03 3.84
CA VAL A 46 -1.89 -4.81 3.31
C VAL A 46 -2.49 -3.61 4.03
N GLU A 47 -1.63 -2.80 4.63
CA GLU A 47 -2.00 -1.61 5.40
C GLU A 47 -1.55 -0.34 4.69
N LEU A 48 -2.39 0.69 4.74
CA LEU A 48 -2.02 2.05 4.35
C LEU A 48 -1.29 2.73 5.52
N VAL A 49 0.02 2.92 5.40
CA VAL A 49 0.86 3.59 6.41
C VAL A 49 0.59 5.09 6.42
N LYS A 50 0.66 5.72 5.24
CA LYS A 50 0.44 7.17 5.09
C LYS A 50 0.14 7.55 3.65
N THR A 51 -0.41 8.75 3.48
CA THR A 51 -0.48 9.42 2.18
C THR A 51 0.36 10.69 2.22
N SER A 52 1.06 10.97 1.12
CA SER A 52 1.91 12.16 1.00
C SER A 52 1.73 12.78 -0.37
N LYS A 53 2.01 14.07 -0.52
CA LYS A 53 1.96 14.73 -1.83
C LYS A 53 3.24 14.41 -2.60
N ALA A 54 3.12 13.91 -3.83
CA ALA A 54 4.26 13.43 -4.61
C ALA A 54 5.18 14.57 -5.10
N SER A 55 4.61 15.74 -5.36
CA SER A 55 5.34 16.95 -5.75
C SER A 55 4.45 18.18 -5.63
N ASN A 56 5.05 19.35 -5.41
CA ASN A 56 4.34 20.63 -5.47
C ASN A 56 3.99 21.04 -6.90
N GLN A 57 4.68 20.51 -7.92
CA GLN A 57 4.43 20.84 -9.33
C GLN A 57 3.19 20.12 -9.89
N SER A 58 2.95 18.87 -9.48
CA SER A 58 1.76 18.12 -9.86
C SER A 58 0.72 18.27 -8.77
N GLN A 59 -0.10 19.33 -8.82
CA GLN A 59 -1.03 19.71 -7.74
C GLN A 59 -1.97 18.58 -7.28
N LYS A 60 -2.17 17.53 -8.11
CA LYS A 60 -3.10 16.44 -7.88
C LYS A 60 -2.45 15.07 -7.68
N ARG A 61 -1.12 14.98 -7.62
CA ARG A 61 -0.43 13.68 -7.47
C ARG A 61 -0.07 13.42 -6.01
N TYR A 62 -0.56 12.31 -5.48
CA TYR A 62 -0.27 11.81 -4.14
C TYR A 62 0.43 10.47 -4.22
N LEU A 63 1.16 10.10 -3.15
CA LEU A 63 1.78 8.81 -2.95
C LEU A 63 1.09 8.11 -1.79
N CYS A 64 0.56 6.92 -2.06
CA CYS A 64 0.14 5.97 -1.05
C CYS A 64 1.36 5.18 -0.59
N HIS A 65 1.61 5.12 0.71
CA HIS A 65 2.64 4.29 1.31
C HIS A 65 1.96 3.06 1.89
N PHE A 66 2.22 1.91 1.30
CA PHE A 66 1.65 0.64 1.70
C PHE A 66 2.69 -0.21 2.40
N ARG A 67 2.21 -1.06 3.30
CA ARG A 67 3.00 -2.07 3.99
C ARG A 67 2.21 -3.37 3.98
N GLY A 68 2.80 -4.47 3.50
CA GLY A 68 2.10 -5.75 3.48
C GLY A 68 3.03 -6.94 3.36
N PHE A 69 2.49 -8.13 3.59
CA PHE A 69 3.25 -9.36 3.48
C PHE A 69 3.02 -9.98 2.11
N LYS A 70 4.07 -10.52 1.49
CA LYS A 70 3.91 -11.38 0.30
C LYS A 70 3.52 -12.78 0.76
N PRO A 71 2.55 -13.44 0.12
CA PRO A 71 2.30 -14.86 0.34
C PRO A 71 3.51 -15.72 -0.04
#